data_AF-A0A7X6V7N3-F1
#
_entry.id   AF-A0A7X6V7N3-F1
#
_cell.length_a   1.000
_cell.length_b   1.000
_cell.length_c   1.000
_cell.angle_alpha   90.00
_cell.angle_beta   90.00
_cell.angle_gamma   90.00
#
_symmetry.space_group_name_H-M   'P 1'
#
loop_
_entity.id
_entity.type
_entity.pdbx_description
1 polymer ?
#
loop_
_entity_poly.entity_id
_entity_poly.type
_entity_poly.pdbx_seq_one_letter_code
_entity_poly.pdbx_strand_id
1 'polypeptide(L)'
;MAHNKTMFGVIAGEQCRLNELGKMVEQHWSDFFKFHPEFEQDEFVVMPNHFHAIIRAVGGSGKSSDLSGAMRIFKSLAANEYLKLKKSGRCPDIGSKLWLSSYYDNLITSERELLQIRRYIRENPARWDRDRFGPVTTHHIGNLELLREKMVAFVASEGGWGVGATPHPHDRKGIAPGGAAPRNIVPGGASPPPVISTFTSSPEQSVLAKCLAVKRPYVHVMPGGIPEVLPSAWKEACREGRALLLSPVPAGTGVNKQRAIWCNRYVLDHAGEIWHGYIRPGGTLETLLGSKE
;
A
#
# COMPACT_ATOMS: atom_id res chain seq x y z
N MET A 1 8.22 -16.96 -5.75
CA MET A 1 7.39 -15.83 -5.33
C MET A 1 5.96 -16.29 -5.27
N ALA A 2 5.45 -16.36 -4.05
CA ALA A 2 4.03 -16.16 -3.86
C ALA A 2 3.68 -14.82 -4.52
N HIS A 3 3.03 -14.83 -5.69
CA HIS A 3 2.68 -13.66 -6.48
C HIS A 3 1.93 -12.55 -5.70
N ASN A 4 1.55 -12.80 -4.43
CA ASN A 4 0.72 -11.95 -3.59
C ASN A 4 1.33 -11.60 -2.22
N LYS A 5 2.65 -11.74 -2.01
CA LYS A 5 3.29 -11.29 -0.75
C LYS A 5 4.15 -10.05 -0.98
N THR A 6 3.73 -8.90 -0.44
CA THR A 6 4.52 -7.66 -0.42
C THR A 6 5.63 -7.76 0.63
N MET A 7 6.88 -7.77 0.17
CA MET A 7 8.08 -8.09 0.93
C MET A 7 9.15 -7.02 0.88
N PHE A 8 9.26 -6.30 -0.23
CA PHE A 8 10.32 -5.33 -0.43
C PHE A 8 9.89 -3.92 -0.02
N GLY A 9 8.58 -3.69 0.16
CA GLY A 9 8.07 -2.36 0.48
C GLY A 9 6.57 -2.23 0.30
N VAL A 10 6.11 -0.99 0.25
CA VAL A 10 4.72 -0.60 -0.01
C VAL A 10 4.69 0.54 -1.02
N ILE A 11 3.64 0.63 -1.84
CA ILE A 11 3.48 1.80 -2.72
C ILE A 11 2.95 2.97 -1.90
N ALA A 12 3.60 4.13 -2.01
CA ALA A 12 3.17 5.39 -1.42
C ALA A 12 3.66 6.57 -2.28
N GLY A 13 2.77 7.51 -2.60
CA GLY A 13 3.10 8.66 -3.45
C GLY A 13 3.60 8.26 -4.84
N GLU A 14 2.93 7.30 -5.48
CA GLU A 14 3.31 6.75 -6.80
C GLU A 14 4.69 6.09 -6.87
N GLN A 15 5.35 5.85 -5.73
CA GLN A 15 6.65 5.18 -5.65
C GLN A 15 6.59 3.97 -4.72
N CYS A 16 7.52 3.02 -4.90
CA CYS A 16 7.69 1.92 -3.95
C CYS A 16 8.60 2.37 -2.80
N ARG A 17 8.03 2.57 -1.61
CA ARG A 17 8.79 2.80 -0.38
C ARG A 17 9.35 1.49 0.12
N LEU A 18 10.65 1.32 -0.08
CA LEU A 18 11.36 0.10 0.28
C LEU A 18 11.54 -0.02 1.79
N ASN A 19 11.28 -1.22 2.31
CA ASN A 19 11.70 -1.61 3.64
C ASN A 19 13.17 -2.06 3.64
N GLU A 20 13.69 -2.50 4.79
CA GLU A 20 15.08 -2.95 4.90
C GLU A 20 15.43 -4.04 3.89
N LEU A 21 14.54 -5.02 3.67
CA LEU A 21 14.75 -6.09 2.70
C LEU A 21 14.79 -5.55 1.25
N GLY A 22 13.90 -4.62 0.90
CA GLY A 22 13.88 -4.01 -0.43
C GLY A 22 15.12 -3.18 -0.72
N LYS A 23 15.56 -2.36 0.25
CA LYS A 23 16.79 -1.56 0.14
C LYS A 23 18.03 -2.44 -0.04
N MET A 24 18.07 -3.58 0.66
CA MET A 24 19.14 -4.56 0.49
C MET A 24 19.15 -5.16 -0.93
N VAL A 25 17.98 -5.51 -1.48
CA VAL A 25 17.89 -6.01 -2.86
C VAL A 25 18.37 -4.96 -3.87
N GLU A 26 17.97 -3.70 -3.69
CA GLU A 26 18.42 -2.56 -4.51
C GLU A 26 19.94 -2.36 -4.43
N GLN A 27 20.51 -2.49 -3.23
CA GLN A 27 21.95 -2.38 -3.02
C GLN A 27 22.71 -3.53 -3.72
N HIS A 28 22.29 -4.78 -3.54
CA HIS A 28 22.91 -5.92 -4.24
C HIS A 28 22.77 -5.83 -5.75
N TRP A 29 21.67 -5.25 -6.25
CA TRP A 29 21.50 -5.00 -7.68
C TRP A 29 22.50 -3.96 -8.18
N SER A 30 22.72 -2.88 -7.43
CA SER A 30 23.71 -1.86 -7.76
C SER A 30 25.14 -2.42 -7.71
N ASP A 31 25.43 -3.30 -6.76
CA ASP A 31 26.74 -3.94 -6.61
C ASP A 31 27.02 -5.01 -7.66
N PHE A 32 25.97 -5.63 -8.24
CA PHE A 32 26.08 -6.65 -9.28
C PHE A 32 27.01 -6.21 -10.42
N PHE A 33 26.84 -5.00 -10.92
CA PHE A 33 27.59 -4.46 -12.07
C PHE A 33 29.04 -4.12 -11.74
N LYS A 34 29.40 -3.99 -10.46
CA LYS A 34 30.80 -3.83 -10.02
C LYS A 34 31.57 -5.15 -10.14
N PHE A 35 30.88 -6.27 -9.94
CA PHE A 35 31.46 -7.62 -10.01
C PHE A 35 31.33 -8.27 -11.38
N HIS A 36 30.45 -7.73 -12.22
CA HIS A 36 30.18 -8.21 -13.57
C HIS A 36 30.32 -7.09 -14.62
N PRO A 37 31.55 -6.61 -14.90
CA PRO A 37 31.80 -5.52 -15.84
C PRO A 37 31.43 -5.85 -17.30
N GLU A 38 31.16 -7.12 -17.61
CA GLU A 38 30.59 -7.57 -18.89
C GLU A 38 29.13 -7.14 -19.09
N PHE A 39 28.47 -6.68 -18.02
CA PHE A 39 27.11 -6.18 -18.01
C PHE A 39 27.06 -4.73 -17.54
N GLU A 40 26.08 -3.99 -18.04
CA GLU A 40 25.76 -2.64 -17.60
C GLU A 40 24.32 -2.56 -17.09
N GLN A 41 24.17 -1.73 -16.08
CA GLN A 41 22.87 -1.41 -15.51
C GLN A 41 22.10 -0.48 -16.45
N ASP A 42 20.86 -0.85 -16.72
CA ASP A 42 19.88 0.01 -17.34
C ASP A 42 18.70 0.16 -16.37
N GLU A 43 17.51 0.53 -16.85
CA GLU A 43 16.36 0.82 -16.01
C GLU A 43 15.96 -0.38 -15.14
N PHE A 44 15.70 -0.13 -13.86
CA PHE A 44 15.22 -1.13 -12.93
C PHE A 44 14.30 -0.52 -11.88
N VAL A 45 13.47 -1.34 -11.25
CA VAL A 45 12.61 -0.94 -10.13
C VAL A 45 12.36 -2.11 -9.20
N VAL A 46 12.48 -1.88 -7.89
CA VAL A 46 12.07 -2.84 -6.85
C VAL A 46 10.62 -2.55 -6.47
N MET A 47 9.72 -3.47 -6.81
CA MET A 47 8.30 -3.41 -6.52
C MET A 47 7.99 -4.11 -5.21
N PRO A 48 6.80 -3.92 -4.60
CA PRO A 48 6.51 -4.53 -3.31
C PRO A 48 6.72 -6.04 -3.24
N ASN A 49 6.47 -6.81 -4.31
CA ASN A 49 6.60 -8.28 -4.31
C ASN A 49 7.54 -8.85 -5.38
N HIS A 50 8.14 -8.01 -6.22
CA HIS A 50 9.02 -8.43 -7.33
C HIS A 50 9.97 -7.29 -7.68
N PHE A 51 10.85 -7.49 -8.66
CA PHE A 51 11.63 -6.39 -9.25
C PHE A 51 11.66 -6.56 -10.77
N HIS A 52 11.78 -5.45 -11.49
CA HIS A 52 12.03 -5.44 -12.93
C HIS A 52 13.40 -4.82 -13.17
N ALA A 53 14.14 -5.31 -14.16
CA ALA A 53 15.41 -4.72 -14.54
C ALA A 53 15.74 -5.01 -15.99
N ILE A 54 16.48 -4.09 -16.59
CA ILE A 54 17.13 -4.26 -17.89
C ILE A 54 18.63 -4.39 -17.64
N ILE A 55 19.23 -5.39 -18.27
CA ILE A 55 20.68 -5.60 -18.29
C ILE A 55 21.14 -5.45 -19.72
N ARG A 56 22.17 -4.63 -19.93
CA ARG A 56 22.84 -4.51 -21.22
C ARG A 56 24.13 -5.32 -21.21
N ALA A 57 24.28 -6.26 -22.13
CA ALA A 57 25.57 -6.90 -22.36
C ALA A 57 26.44 -5.95 -23.19
N VAL A 58 27.62 -5.59 -22.69
CA VAL A 58 28.53 -4.63 -23.34
C VAL A 58 29.73 -5.27 -24.03
N GLY A 59 29.90 -6.58 -23.90
CA GLY A 59 30.89 -7.35 -24.66
C GLY A 59 32.32 -7.09 -24.18
N GLY A 60 32.84 -7.99 -23.34
CA GLY A 60 34.23 -8.00 -22.90
C GLY A 60 34.83 -9.40 -22.93
N SER A 61 35.76 -9.63 -23.87
CA SER A 61 36.68 -10.78 -23.96
C SER A 61 36.11 -12.18 -24.21
N GLY A 62 35.54 -12.46 -25.40
CA GLY A 62 35.56 -13.80 -26.05
C GLY A 62 35.00 -15.03 -25.30
N LYS A 63 34.59 -14.90 -24.04
CA LYS A 63 33.90 -15.88 -23.21
C LYS A 63 32.44 -15.47 -23.21
N SER A 64 31.55 -16.43 -23.43
CA SER A 64 30.12 -16.23 -23.20
C SER A 64 29.93 -15.65 -21.80
N SER A 65 29.42 -14.43 -21.70
CA SER A 65 29.03 -13.85 -20.42
C SER A 65 27.90 -14.70 -19.83
N ASP A 66 28.19 -15.48 -18.77
CA ASP A 66 27.21 -16.35 -18.12
C ASP A 66 26.26 -15.53 -17.24
N LEU A 67 25.29 -14.88 -17.89
CA LEU A 67 24.26 -14.12 -17.20
C LEU A 67 23.51 -14.98 -16.19
N SER A 68 23.28 -16.25 -16.49
CA SER A 68 22.60 -17.17 -15.58
C SER A 68 23.41 -17.41 -14.31
N GLY A 69 24.72 -17.60 -14.43
CA GLY A 69 25.66 -17.69 -13.31
C GLY A 69 25.69 -16.42 -12.47
N ALA A 70 25.80 -15.26 -13.11
CA ALA A 70 25.78 -13.96 -12.45
C ALA A 70 24.47 -13.74 -11.67
N MET A 71 23.32 -13.99 -12.31
CA MET A 71 22.00 -13.88 -11.68
C MET A 71 21.81 -14.87 -10.53
N ARG A 72 22.42 -16.07 -10.61
CA ARG A 72 22.41 -17.05 -9.51
C ARG A 72 23.17 -16.52 -8.29
N ILE A 73 24.28 -15.82 -8.48
CA ILE A 73 25.05 -15.19 -7.39
C ILE A 73 24.20 -14.10 -6.73
N PHE A 74 23.66 -13.17 -7.52
CA PHE A 74 22.76 -12.11 -7.04
C PHE A 74 21.60 -12.68 -6.20
N LYS A 75 20.89 -13.69 -6.74
CA LYS A 75 19.79 -14.33 -6.04
C LYS A 75 20.23 -14.96 -4.71
N SER A 76 21.41 -15.58 -4.68
CA SER A 76 21.95 -16.23 -3.49
C SER A 76 22.32 -15.23 -2.39
N LEU A 77 22.97 -14.11 -2.74
CA LEU A 77 23.30 -13.04 -1.79
C LEU A 77 22.05 -12.48 -1.13
N ALA A 78 21.07 -12.07 -1.93
CA ALA A 78 19.81 -11.54 -1.41
C ALA A 78 19.02 -12.55 -0.59
N ALA A 79 19.03 -13.84 -0.97
CA ALA A 79 18.36 -14.89 -0.19
C ALA A 79 19.02 -15.11 1.18
N ASN A 80 20.35 -15.06 1.26
CA ASN A 80 21.08 -15.18 2.52
C ASN A 80 20.78 -14.01 3.46
N GLU A 81 20.75 -12.78 2.94
CA GLU A 81 20.36 -11.61 3.74
C GLU A 81 18.91 -11.67 4.20
N TYR A 82 17.98 -12.13 3.35
CA TYR A 82 16.60 -12.39 3.77
C TYR A 82 16.55 -13.37 4.95
N LEU A 83 17.29 -14.48 4.91
CA LEU A 83 17.30 -15.46 6.01
C LEU A 83 17.85 -14.85 7.31
N LYS A 84 18.85 -13.96 7.23
CA LYS A 84 19.37 -13.23 8.40
C LYS A 84 18.32 -12.28 8.96
N LEU A 85 17.69 -11.46 8.11
CA LEU A 85 16.64 -10.51 8.50
C LEU A 85 15.45 -11.23 9.13
N LYS A 86 15.02 -12.33 8.52
CA LYS A 86 13.96 -13.20 9.03
C LYS A 86 14.29 -13.72 10.43
N LYS A 87 15.50 -14.27 10.64
CA LYS A 87 15.94 -14.75 11.97
C LYS A 87 15.93 -13.65 13.03
N SER A 88 16.26 -12.42 12.64
CA SER A 88 16.22 -11.25 13.52
C SER A 88 14.83 -10.62 13.71
N GLY A 89 13.79 -11.14 13.06
CA GLY A 89 12.43 -10.59 13.13
C GLY A 89 12.26 -9.24 12.42
N ARG A 90 13.23 -8.80 11.62
CA ARG A 90 13.27 -7.48 10.96
C ARG A 90 12.60 -7.46 9.58
N CYS A 91 12.21 -8.61 9.06
CA CYS A 91 11.38 -8.72 7.87
C CYS A 91 10.28 -9.77 8.05
N PRO A 92 9.20 -9.72 7.24
CA PRO A 92 8.15 -10.73 7.30
C PRO A 92 8.69 -12.14 6.97
N ASP A 93 8.17 -13.16 7.64
CA ASP A 93 8.43 -14.55 7.27
C ASP A 93 7.53 -14.98 6.10
N ILE A 94 8.14 -15.32 4.97
CA ILE A 94 7.43 -15.86 3.79
C ILE A 94 7.79 -17.30 3.45
N GLY A 95 8.49 -17.97 4.35
CA GLY A 95 9.03 -19.31 4.15
C GLY A 95 10.53 -19.28 3.91
N SER A 96 11.02 -20.33 3.27
CA SER A 96 12.45 -20.58 3.07
C SER A 96 13.03 -20.00 1.77
N LYS A 97 12.19 -19.54 0.84
CA LYS A 97 12.63 -19.06 -0.48
C LYS A 97 12.17 -17.64 -0.75
N LEU A 98 13.13 -16.75 -1.01
CA LEU A 98 12.87 -15.37 -1.44
C LEU A 98 12.42 -15.31 -2.92
N TRP A 99 13.14 -16.00 -3.80
CA TRP A 99 12.96 -15.91 -5.26
C TRP A 99 12.05 -17.02 -5.85
N LEU A 100 11.49 -16.78 -7.04
CA LEU A 100 11.02 -17.86 -7.92
C LEU A 100 12.22 -18.64 -8.46
N SER A 101 12.00 -19.91 -8.84
CA SER A 101 13.00 -20.73 -9.53
C SER A 101 13.38 -20.11 -10.88
N SER A 102 12.40 -19.65 -11.64
CA SER A 102 12.56 -18.93 -12.91
C SER A 102 12.33 -17.42 -12.75
N TYR A 103 12.67 -16.68 -13.80
CA TYR A 103 12.32 -15.27 -14.00
C TYR A 103 11.73 -15.15 -15.41
N TYR A 104 10.95 -14.09 -15.64
CA TYR A 104 10.48 -13.76 -16.98
C TYR A 104 11.56 -12.92 -17.65
N ASP A 105 12.13 -13.44 -18.74
CA ASP A 105 13.16 -12.80 -19.53
C ASP A 105 12.71 -12.65 -20.99
N ASN A 106 13.15 -11.55 -21.60
CA ASN A 106 12.96 -11.27 -23.02
C ASN A 106 14.25 -10.63 -23.54
N LEU A 107 14.70 -11.03 -24.73
CA LEU A 107 15.81 -10.38 -25.41
C LEU A 107 15.30 -9.11 -26.11
N ILE A 108 15.77 -7.95 -25.66
CA ILE A 108 15.41 -6.65 -26.24
C ILE A 108 16.33 -6.39 -27.44
N THR A 109 15.75 -6.31 -28.64
CA THR A 109 16.54 -6.24 -29.90
C THR A 109 16.38 -4.94 -30.66
N SER A 110 15.47 -4.05 -30.24
CA SER A 110 15.25 -2.74 -30.88
C SER A 110 15.23 -1.61 -29.87
N GLU A 111 15.63 -0.41 -30.31
CA GLU A 111 15.58 0.80 -29.49
C GLU A 111 14.15 1.16 -29.08
N ARG A 112 13.18 0.97 -29.99
CA ARG A 112 11.76 1.22 -29.69
C ARG A 112 11.27 0.34 -28.55
N GLU A 113 11.59 -0.95 -28.59
CA GLU A 113 11.24 -1.90 -27.52
C GLU A 113 11.92 -1.51 -26.20
N LEU A 114 13.22 -1.17 -26.24
CA LEU A 114 13.97 -0.70 -25.08
C LEU A 114 13.30 0.52 -24.42
N LEU A 115 12.95 1.54 -25.20
CA LEU A 115 12.29 2.75 -24.70
C LEU A 115 10.92 2.44 -24.09
N GLN A 116 10.16 1.52 -24.68
CA GLN A 116 8.87 1.08 -24.14
C GLN A 116 9.02 0.35 -22.80
N ILE A 117 10.00 -0.55 -22.68
CA ILE A 117 10.25 -1.30 -21.44
C ILE A 117 10.78 -0.37 -20.35
N ARG A 118 11.71 0.53 -20.66
CA ARG A 118 12.19 1.57 -19.71
C ARG A 118 11.02 2.38 -19.15
N ARG A 119 10.13 2.84 -20.04
CA ARG A 119 8.93 3.58 -19.65
C ARG A 119 8.02 2.72 -18.76
N TYR A 120 7.77 1.47 -19.14
CA TYR A 120 6.97 0.54 -18.34
C TYR A 120 7.54 0.36 -16.93
N ILE A 121 8.86 0.18 -16.80
CA ILE A 121 9.55 0.03 -15.51
C ILE A 121 9.37 1.28 -14.64
N ARG A 122 9.62 2.47 -15.19
CA ARG A 122 9.45 3.75 -14.48
C ARG A 122 8.02 3.99 -14.01
N GLU A 123 7.05 3.67 -14.85
CA GLU A 123 5.64 3.91 -14.57
C GLU A 123 5.01 2.81 -13.68
N ASN A 124 5.69 1.67 -13.48
CA ASN A 124 5.12 0.52 -12.78
C ASN A 124 4.65 0.84 -11.35
N PRO A 125 5.42 1.55 -10.52
CA PRO A 125 4.99 1.96 -9.19
C PRO A 125 3.66 2.74 -9.18
N ALA A 126 3.50 3.70 -10.08
CA ALA A 126 2.29 4.51 -10.21
C ALA A 126 1.08 3.70 -10.71
N ARG A 127 1.33 2.69 -11.53
CA ARG A 127 0.29 1.82 -12.10
C ARG A 127 -0.14 0.67 -11.20
N TRP A 128 0.67 0.33 -10.21
CA TRP A 128 0.53 -0.87 -9.38
C TRP A 128 -0.90 -1.10 -8.87
N ASP A 129 -1.56 -0.05 -8.44
CA ASP A 129 -2.89 -0.12 -7.83
C ASP A 129 -3.99 -0.34 -8.85
N ARG A 130 -3.97 0.45 -9.92
CA ARG A 130 -4.93 0.34 -11.01
C ARG A 130 -4.85 -1.04 -11.65
N ASP A 131 -3.63 -1.54 -11.88
CA ASP A 131 -3.40 -2.83 -12.53
C ASP A 131 -3.82 -4.01 -11.63
N ARG A 132 -3.86 -3.84 -10.29
CA ARG A 132 -4.28 -4.88 -9.34
C ARG A 132 -5.75 -4.84 -8.94
N PHE A 133 -6.34 -3.65 -8.84
CA PHE A 133 -7.63 -3.44 -8.20
C PHE A 133 -8.69 -2.83 -9.13
N GLY A 134 -8.30 -2.39 -10.32
CA GLY A 134 -9.20 -1.74 -11.27
C GLY A 134 -9.80 -0.44 -10.70
N PRO A 135 -10.92 0.04 -11.27
CA PRO A 135 -11.65 1.18 -10.71
C PRO A 135 -12.25 0.80 -9.36
N VAL A 136 -11.87 1.51 -8.29
CA VAL A 136 -12.32 1.25 -6.92
C VAL A 136 -13.84 1.28 -6.75
N THR A 137 -14.50 2.11 -7.56
CA THR A 137 -15.96 2.27 -7.56
C THR A 137 -16.70 1.11 -8.21
N THR A 138 -16.01 0.09 -8.73
CA THR A 138 -16.66 -1.07 -9.37
C THR A 138 -17.57 -1.82 -8.39
N HIS A 139 -17.13 -2.01 -7.14
CA HIS A 139 -17.96 -2.65 -6.11
C HIS A 139 -18.31 -1.61 -5.03
N HIS A 140 -19.51 -1.03 -5.15
CA HIS A 140 -19.99 -0.03 -4.22
C HIS A 140 -21.47 -0.22 -3.86
N ILE A 141 -21.85 0.29 -2.69
CA ILE A 141 -23.25 0.44 -2.25
C ILE A 141 -23.39 1.79 -1.55
N GLY A 142 -24.41 2.57 -1.89
CA GLY A 142 -24.69 3.85 -1.26
C GLY A 142 -24.31 5.05 -2.13
N ASN A 143 -23.99 6.19 -1.49
CA ASN A 143 -23.88 7.48 -2.15
C ASN A 143 -22.46 7.81 -2.63
N LEU A 144 -22.20 7.68 -3.94
CA LEU A 144 -20.91 8.01 -4.55
C LEU A 144 -20.53 9.49 -4.44
N GLU A 145 -21.50 10.40 -4.28
CA GLU A 145 -21.23 11.85 -4.20
C GLU A 145 -20.42 12.22 -2.95
N LEU A 146 -20.43 11.37 -1.91
CA LEU A 146 -19.56 11.55 -0.73
C LEU A 146 -18.07 11.59 -1.08
N LEU A 147 -17.65 10.98 -2.19
CA LEU A 147 -16.25 11.04 -2.65
C LEU A 147 -15.84 12.43 -3.17
N ARG A 148 -16.80 13.30 -3.46
CA ARG A 148 -16.54 14.69 -3.87
C ARG A 148 -16.43 15.64 -2.68
N GLU A 149 -16.86 15.21 -1.50
CA GLU A 149 -16.80 16.02 -0.29
C GLU A 149 -15.39 16.01 0.31
N LYS A 150 -15.07 17.06 1.07
CA LYS A 150 -13.84 17.09 1.86
C LYS A 150 -14.00 16.16 3.07
N MET A 151 -13.40 14.98 3.00
CA MET A 151 -13.52 13.96 4.03
C MET A 151 -12.43 14.05 5.10
N VAL A 152 -12.74 13.49 6.27
CA VAL A 152 -11.79 13.28 7.38
C VAL A 152 -11.48 11.80 7.48
N ALA A 153 -10.21 11.42 7.35
CA ALA A 153 -9.77 10.06 7.60
C ALA A 153 -9.69 9.76 9.09
N PHE A 154 -10.10 8.57 9.50
CA PHE A 154 -9.70 7.99 10.78
C PHE A 154 -9.03 6.65 10.56
N VAL A 155 -7.78 6.51 11.01
CA VAL A 155 -6.99 5.28 10.86
C VAL A 155 -6.36 4.86 12.19
N ALA A 156 -6.28 3.56 12.45
CA ALA A 156 -5.63 3.04 13.65
C ALA A 156 -5.01 1.67 13.40
N SER A 157 -3.92 1.38 14.12
CA SER A 157 -3.34 0.03 14.19
C SER A 157 -4.04 -0.82 15.23
N GLU A 158 -4.01 -2.13 15.06
CA GLU A 158 -4.48 -3.09 16.07
C GLU A 158 -3.54 -3.13 17.30
N GLY A 159 -4.14 -3.19 18.49
CA GLY A 159 -3.47 -3.14 19.80
C GLY A 159 -3.26 -1.71 20.32
N GLY A 160 -2.95 -1.55 21.60
CA GLY A 160 -2.54 -0.25 22.18
C GLY A 160 -3.64 0.79 22.43
N TRP A 161 -4.90 0.53 22.06
CA TRP A 161 -6.02 1.42 22.33
C TRP A 161 -6.68 1.12 23.69
N GLY A 162 -6.31 1.89 24.71
CA GLY A 162 -6.95 1.83 26.03
C GLY A 162 -8.35 2.44 26.03
N VAL A 163 -9.19 2.02 26.98
CA VAL A 163 -10.50 2.63 27.22
C VAL A 163 -10.30 4.12 27.52
N GLY A 164 -10.83 5.01 26.67
CA GLY A 164 -10.71 6.46 26.83
C GLY A 164 -9.61 7.15 26.02
N ALA A 165 -8.86 6.42 25.17
CA ALA A 165 -7.91 7.05 24.25
C ALA A 165 -8.64 7.98 23.26
N THR A 166 -8.04 9.16 23.02
CA THR A 166 -8.62 10.20 22.15
C THR A 166 -7.95 10.16 20.78
N PRO A 167 -8.72 10.29 19.68
CA PRO A 167 -8.14 10.53 18.36
C PRO A 167 -7.23 11.75 18.37
N HIS A 168 -6.12 11.69 17.63
CA HIS A 168 -5.20 12.81 17.45
C HIS A 168 -5.18 13.23 15.97
N PRO A 169 -5.11 14.54 15.67
CA PRO A 169 -4.87 14.98 14.30
C PRO A 169 -3.45 14.59 13.86
N HIS A 170 -3.31 14.08 12.63
CA HIS A 170 -2.00 13.85 12.01
C HIS A 170 -1.45 15.20 11.56
N ASP A 171 -0.42 15.69 12.25
CA ASP A 171 0.15 17.02 12.00
C ASP A 171 0.83 17.07 10.62
N ARG A 172 0.18 17.72 9.63
CA ARG A 172 0.85 18.13 8.39
C ARG A 172 1.65 19.40 8.71
N LYS A 173 2.86 19.24 9.23
CA LYS A 173 3.85 20.31 9.47
C LYS A 173 3.25 21.59 10.10
N GLY A 174 3.25 21.67 11.43
CA GLY A 174 3.41 22.95 12.13
C GLY A 174 2.14 23.68 12.52
N ILE A 175 1.04 22.97 12.79
CA ILE A 175 -0.07 23.56 13.53
C ILE A 175 -0.10 22.91 14.91
N ALA A 176 0.25 23.70 15.93
CA ALA A 176 0.30 23.28 17.33
C ALA A 176 -0.93 22.43 17.75
N PRO A 177 -0.78 21.50 18.69
CA PRO A 177 -1.86 20.63 19.17
C PRO A 177 -2.89 21.44 19.97
N GLY A 178 -3.75 22.17 19.26
CA GLY A 178 -4.83 22.98 19.81
C GLY A 178 -6.19 22.69 19.18
N GLY A 179 -6.24 21.83 18.15
CA GLY A 179 -7.50 21.41 17.54
C GLY A 179 -8.23 20.41 18.43
N ALA A 180 -9.23 20.86 19.18
CA ALA A 180 -10.18 19.96 19.81
C ALA A 180 -10.72 18.95 18.78
N ALA A 181 -10.95 17.70 19.21
CA ALA A 181 -11.64 16.69 18.40
C ALA A 181 -12.83 17.32 17.66
N PRO A 182 -13.06 16.99 16.36
CA PRO A 182 -14.03 17.67 15.53
C PRO A 182 -15.35 17.76 16.28
N ARG A 183 -15.71 18.98 16.68
CA ARG A 183 -16.88 19.23 17.52
C ARG A 183 -18.11 18.72 16.76
N ASN A 184 -18.82 17.79 17.38
CA ASN A 184 -20.14 17.42 16.92
C ASN A 184 -21.05 18.64 17.07
N ILE A 185 -21.63 19.06 15.95
CA ILE A 185 -22.75 20.00 15.84
C ILE A 185 -22.36 21.47 16.07
N VAL A 186 -22.23 22.21 14.97
CA VAL A 186 -22.40 23.67 14.98
C VAL A 186 -23.91 23.94 14.94
N PRO A 187 -24.50 24.64 15.92
CA PRO A 187 -25.89 25.07 15.81
C PRO A 187 -26.01 26.04 14.64
N GLY A 188 -26.66 25.61 13.55
CA GLY A 188 -27.00 26.47 12.41
C GLY A 188 -26.07 26.45 11.18
N GLY A 189 -25.11 25.54 11.05
CA GLY A 189 -24.21 25.56 9.89
C GLY A 189 -23.56 24.22 9.54
N ALA A 190 -23.75 23.76 8.30
CA ALA A 190 -23.15 22.61 7.59
C ALA A 190 -23.12 21.24 8.31
N SER A 191 -23.55 20.18 7.61
CA SER A 191 -23.34 18.79 8.06
C SER A 191 -21.84 18.56 8.34
N PRO A 192 -21.46 17.86 9.42
CA PRO A 192 -20.07 17.53 9.67
C PRO A 192 -19.49 16.74 8.48
N PRO A 193 -18.21 16.97 8.11
CA PRO A 193 -17.61 16.34 6.93
C PRO A 193 -17.64 14.82 7.05
N PRO A 194 -17.81 14.07 5.94
CA PRO A 194 -17.88 12.63 5.99
C PRO A 194 -16.59 12.01 6.55
N VAL A 195 -16.72 10.92 7.30
CA VAL A 195 -15.57 10.16 7.81
C VAL A 195 -15.23 9.05 6.84
N ILE A 196 -13.98 8.96 6.40
CA ILE A 196 -13.47 7.85 5.58
C ILE A 196 -12.54 6.95 6.39
N SER A 197 -12.76 5.64 6.35
CA SER A 197 -11.92 4.68 7.07
C SER A 197 -12.08 3.27 6.48
N THR A 198 -11.20 2.35 6.87
CA THR A 198 -11.40 0.93 6.61
C THR A 198 -12.32 0.26 7.63
N PHE A 199 -12.50 0.88 8.81
CA PHE A 199 -13.30 0.34 9.92
C PHE A 199 -12.98 -1.11 10.27
N THR A 200 -11.72 -1.51 10.11
CA THR A 200 -11.29 -2.89 10.32
C THR A 200 -10.86 -3.12 11.75
N SER A 201 -10.18 -2.16 12.36
CA SER A 201 -9.71 -2.24 13.74
C SER A 201 -10.77 -1.82 14.76
N SER A 202 -10.65 -2.32 15.99
CA SER A 202 -11.55 -1.96 17.10
C SER A 202 -11.71 -0.44 17.32
N PRO A 203 -10.64 0.38 17.28
CA PRO A 203 -10.77 1.83 17.37
C PRO A 203 -11.57 2.42 16.20
N GLU A 204 -11.33 1.96 14.96
CA GLU A 204 -12.06 2.45 13.80
C GLU A 204 -13.54 2.03 13.88
N GLN A 205 -13.85 0.79 14.27
CA GLN A 205 -15.23 0.34 14.48
C GLN A 205 -15.98 1.19 15.52
N SER A 206 -15.28 1.66 16.56
CA SER A 206 -15.84 2.60 17.54
C SER A 206 -16.19 3.96 16.92
N VAL A 207 -15.41 4.42 15.93
CA VAL A 207 -15.71 5.62 15.15
C VAL A 207 -16.91 5.39 14.22
N LEU A 208 -17.01 4.23 13.57
CA LEU A 208 -18.19 3.87 12.76
C LEU A 208 -19.47 3.87 13.61
N ALA A 209 -19.42 3.27 14.80
CA ALA A 209 -20.55 3.25 15.73
C ALA A 209 -21.00 4.67 16.10
N LYS A 210 -20.06 5.59 16.35
CA LYS A 210 -20.36 7.01 16.57
C LYS A 210 -20.99 7.66 15.34
N CYS A 211 -20.45 7.42 14.14
CA CYS A 211 -21.01 7.98 12.90
C CYS A 211 -22.47 7.56 12.70
N LEU A 212 -22.78 6.28 12.95
CA LEU A 212 -24.14 5.76 12.91
C LEU A 212 -25.04 6.44 13.96
N ALA A 213 -24.58 6.55 15.21
CA ALA A 213 -25.35 7.12 16.31
C ALA A 213 -25.71 8.60 16.10
N VAL A 214 -24.80 9.41 15.55
CA VAL A 214 -25.04 10.85 15.31
C VAL A 214 -25.48 11.15 13.88
N LYS A 215 -25.82 10.13 13.07
CA LYS A 215 -26.13 10.25 11.64
C LYS A 215 -25.09 11.05 10.83
N ARG A 216 -23.80 10.96 11.19
CA ARG A 216 -22.72 11.59 10.42
C ARG A 216 -22.45 10.78 9.13
N PRO A 217 -22.24 11.43 7.98
CA PRO A 217 -21.90 10.71 6.76
C PRO A 217 -20.56 9.96 6.86
N TYR A 218 -20.44 8.82 6.19
CA TYR A 218 -19.19 8.04 6.20
C TYR A 218 -18.95 7.23 4.92
N VAL A 219 -17.68 6.97 4.65
CA VAL A 219 -17.19 6.09 3.57
C VAL A 219 -16.41 4.94 4.20
N HIS A 220 -16.86 3.70 3.93
CA HIS A 220 -16.27 2.46 4.44
C HIS A 220 -15.52 1.75 3.31
N VAL A 221 -14.19 1.68 3.39
CA VAL A 221 -13.33 1.06 2.38
C VAL A 221 -12.90 -0.34 2.82
N MET A 222 -13.56 -1.36 2.28
CA MET A 222 -13.47 -2.75 2.76
C MET A 222 -12.45 -3.57 1.96
N PRO A 223 -11.38 -4.12 2.57
CA PRO A 223 -10.39 -4.93 1.86
C PRO A 223 -10.87 -6.34 1.48
N GLY A 224 -12.01 -6.79 2.05
CA GLY A 224 -12.50 -8.16 1.93
C GLY A 224 -13.70 -8.38 1.01
N GLY A 225 -14.17 -7.33 0.33
CA GLY A 225 -15.49 -7.32 -0.31
C GLY A 225 -16.56 -6.74 0.61
N ILE A 226 -17.60 -6.16 0.01
CA ILE A 226 -18.79 -5.71 0.74
C ILE A 226 -19.60 -6.96 1.14
N PRO A 227 -20.03 -7.12 2.41
CA PRO A 227 -20.82 -8.27 2.84
C PRO A 227 -22.14 -8.37 2.07
N GLU A 228 -22.53 -9.59 1.68
CA GLU A 228 -23.81 -9.84 0.99
C GLU A 228 -25.00 -9.43 1.85
N VAL A 229 -24.92 -9.71 3.16
CA VAL A 229 -25.91 -9.31 4.14
C VAL A 229 -25.38 -8.14 4.97
N LEU A 230 -25.84 -6.94 4.63
CA LEU A 230 -25.48 -5.73 5.38
C LEU A 230 -26.22 -5.64 6.72
N PRO A 231 -25.57 -5.16 7.80
CA PRO A 231 -26.23 -4.73 9.03
C PRO A 231 -27.35 -3.72 8.75
N SER A 232 -28.45 -3.78 9.50
CA SER A 232 -29.62 -2.90 9.32
C SER A 232 -29.24 -1.42 9.35
N ALA A 233 -28.42 -1.02 10.33
CA ALA A 233 -27.94 0.35 10.47
C ALA A 233 -27.17 0.85 9.23
N TRP A 234 -26.41 -0.02 8.56
CA TRP A 234 -25.68 0.35 7.35
C TRP A 234 -26.61 0.46 6.15
N LYS A 235 -27.59 -0.45 6.02
CA LYS A 235 -28.63 -0.38 4.98
C LYS A 235 -29.42 0.92 5.08
N GLU A 236 -29.81 1.30 6.29
CA GLU A 236 -30.52 2.55 6.56
C GLU A 236 -29.66 3.76 6.21
N ALA A 237 -28.40 3.80 6.67
CA ALA A 237 -27.48 4.90 6.32
C ALA A 237 -27.24 5.04 4.81
N CYS A 238 -27.17 3.92 4.07
CA CYS A 238 -27.07 3.94 2.61
C CYS A 238 -28.34 4.52 1.95
N ARG A 239 -29.53 4.11 2.43
CA ARG A 239 -30.82 4.63 1.93
C ARG A 239 -30.99 6.12 2.20
N GLU A 240 -30.51 6.60 3.34
CA GLU A 240 -30.51 8.02 3.69
C GLU A 240 -29.42 8.83 2.96
N GLY A 241 -28.61 8.21 2.09
CA GLY A 241 -27.55 8.88 1.33
C GLY A 241 -26.33 9.29 2.17
N ARG A 242 -26.23 8.82 3.41
CA ARG A 242 -25.17 9.15 4.37
C ARG A 242 -24.03 8.14 4.40
N ALA A 243 -24.13 7.03 3.68
CA ALA A 243 -23.09 6.03 3.66
C ALA A 243 -22.68 5.67 2.23
N LEU A 244 -21.40 5.40 2.07
CA LEU A 244 -20.83 4.75 0.89
C LEU A 244 -19.95 3.59 1.35
N LEU A 245 -20.29 2.39 0.90
CA LEU A 245 -19.49 1.19 1.10
C LEU A 245 -18.71 0.92 -0.20
N LEU A 246 -17.41 0.70 -0.12
CA LEU A 246 -16.52 0.48 -1.26
C LEU A 246 -15.65 -0.75 -1.04
N SER A 247 -15.35 -1.48 -2.12
CA SER A 247 -14.33 -2.51 -2.10
C SER A 247 -13.62 -2.65 -3.45
N PRO A 248 -12.30 -2.92 -3.46
CA PRO A 248 -11.58 -3.24 -4.69
C PRO A 248 -11.90 -4.65 -5.23
N VAL A 249 -12.72 -5.43 -4.53
CA VAL A 249 -13.03 -6.83 -4.86
C VAL A 249 -14.51 -7.16 -4.63
N PRO A 250 -15.05 -8.20 -5.28
CA PRO A 250 -16.42 -8.63 -5.05
C PRO A 250 -16.61 -9.20 -3.63
N ALA A 251 -17.89 -9.33 -3.24
CA ALA A 251 -18.29 -9.98 -1.99
C ALA A 251 -17.69 -11.39 -1.86
N GLY A 252 -17.42 -11.82 -0.62
CA GLY A 252 -16.91 -13.17 -0.35
C GLY A 252 -15.42 -13.40 -0.64
N THR A 253 -14.68 -12.41 -1.14
CA THR A 253 -13.24 -12.57 -1.48
C THR A 253 -12.34 -12.77 -0.25
N GLY A 254 -12.74 -12.27 0.92
CA GLY A 254 -11.98 -12.37 2.17
C GLY A 254 -10.83 -11.36 2.26
N VAL A 255 -10.22 -11.19 3.43
CA VAL A 255 -9.20 -10.14 3.66
C VAL A 255 -7.81 -10.61 3.22
N ASN A 256 -7.07 -9.73 2.54
CA ASN A 256 -5.67 -9.95 2.17
C ASN A 256 -4.83 -8.75 2.63
N LYS A 257 -3.60 -9.00 3.10
CA LYS A 257 -2.68 -7.96 3.60
C LYS A 257 -2.43 -6.85 2.56
N GLN A 258 -2.19 -7.20 1.30
CA GLN A 258 -1.94 -6.22 0.23
C GLN A 258 -3.17 -5.32 0.01
N ARG A 259 -4.38 -5.91 0.05
CA ARG A 259 -5.62 -5.15 -0.05
C ARG A 259 -5.86 -4.25 1.15
N ALA A 260 -5.55 -4.70 2.36
CA ALA A 260 -5.65 -3.86 3.55
C ALA A 260 -4.72 -2.64 3.48
N ILE A 261 -3.46 -2.84 3.03
CA ILE A 261 -2.51 -1.75 2.81
C ILE A 261 -3.05 -0.79 1.75
N TRP A 262 -3.57 -1.33 0.65
CA TRP A 262 -4.16 -0.54 -0.42
C TRP A 262 -5.37 0.29 0.06
N CYS A 263 -6.31 -0.30 0.80
CA CYS A 263 -7.47 0.39 1.34
C CYS A 263 -7.05 1.51 2.30
N ASN A 264 -6.09 1.25 3.20
CA ASN A 264 -5.55 2.28 4.09
C ASN A 264 -4.96 3.45 3.30
N ARG A 265 -4.19 3.18 2.25
CA ARG A 265 -3.66 4.27 1.41
C ARG A 265 -4.78 5.01 0.68
N TYR A 266 -5.76 4.30 0.11
CA TYR A 266 -6.93 4.92 -0.52
C TYR A 266 -7.66 5.88 0.42
N VAL A 267 -7.89 5.47 1.68
CA VAL A 267 -8.45 6.31 2.74
C VAL A 267 -7.61 7.59 2.94
N LEU A 268 -6.29 7.45 3.06
CA LEU A 268 -5.37 8.58 3.26
C LEU A 268 -5.23 9.48 2.02
N ASP A 269 -5.44 8.95 0.82
CA ASP A 269 -5.38 9.69 -0.45
C ASP A 269 -6.63 10.55 -0.67
N HIS A 270 -7.79 10.11 -0.18
CA HIS A 270 -9.08 10.79 -0.37
C HIS A 270 -9.46 11.71 0.80
N ALA A 271 -8.65 11.76 1.86
CA ALA A 271 -8.91 12.61 3.01
C ALA A 271 -8.23 13.97 2.90
N GLY A 272 -8.98 15.03 3.18
CA GLY A 272 -8.45 16.38 3.33
C GLY A 272 -7.76 16.60 4.69
N GLU A 273 -8.15 15.81 5.68
CA GLU A 273 -7.65 15.85 7.06
C GLU A 273 -7.54 14.42 7.58
N ILE A 274 -6.47 14.10 8.32
CA ILE A 274 -6.24 12.76 8.84
C ILE A 274 -6.22 12.83 10.36
N TRP A 275 -7.02 11.98 10.99
CA TRP A 275 -6.96 11.68 12.41
C TRP A 275 -6.51 10.25 12.59
N HIS A 276 -5.77 9.98 13.64
CA HIS A 276 -5.33 8.63 13.94
C HIS A 276 -5.50 8.26 15.40
N GLY A 277 -5.67 6.96 15.61
CA GLY A 277 -5.54 6.35 16.91
C GLY A 277 -4.10 5.93 17.21
N TYR A 278 -3.95 4.82 17.93
CA TYR A 278 -2.64 4.20 18.13
C TYR A 278 -2.04 3.77 16.78
N ILE A 279 -0.78 4.11 16.54
CA ILE A 279 0.00 3.68 15.39
C ILE A 279 1.10 2.75 15.88
N ARG A 280 1.15 1.53 15.34
CA ARG A 280 2.20 0.57 15.67
C ARG A 280 3.53 1.04 15.08
N PRO A 281 4.59 1.24 15.89
CA PRO A 281 5.92 1.56 15.38
C PRO A 281 6.46 0.48 14.45
N GLY A 282 7.09 0.86 13.35
CA GLY A 282 7.53 -0.03 12.28
C GLY A 282 6.40 -0.70 11.50
N GLY A 283 5.16 -0.29 11.76
CA GLY A 283 3.96 -0.82 11.12
C GLY A 283 3.72 -0.22 9.73
N THR A 284 2.86 -0.87 8.94
CA THR A 284 2.54 -0.36 7.60
C THR A 284 1.84 1.00 7.65
N LEU A 285 0.98 1.24 8.65
CA LEU A 285 0.25 2.50 8.75
C LEU A 285 1.19 3.69 9.03
N GLU A 286 2.21 3.51 9.88
CA GLU A 286 3.27 4.51 10.11
C GLU A 286 4.00 4.85 8.80
N THR A 287 4.36 3.83 8.02
CA THR A 287 5.04 4.03 6.72
C THR A 287 4.19 4.83 5.72
N LEU A 288 2.88 4.57 5.70
CA LEU A 288 1.93 5.29 4.84
C LEU A 288 1.73 6.74 5.30
N LEU A 289 1.62 6.97 6.61
CA LEU A 289 1.44 8.32 7.17
C LEU A 289 2.66 9.21 6.95
N GLY A 290 3.88 8.69 7.16
CA GLY A 290 5.12 9.40 6.85
C GLY A 290 5.31 9.68 5.35
N SER A 291 4.38 9.29 4.47
CA SER A 291 4.36 9.68 3.05
C SER A 291 3.53 10.91 2.74
N LYS A 292 2.77 11.38 3.73
CA LYS A 292 1.86 12.53 3.61
C LYS A 292 2.49 13.83 4.15
N GLU A 293 3.72 13.76 4.65
CA GLU A 293 4.55 14.84 5.21
C GLU A 293 5.57 15.38 4.20
#